data_AF-A0A4Q2EFN5-F1
#
_entry.id   AF-A0A4Q2EFN5-F1
#
_cell.length_a   1.000
_cell.length_b   1.000
_cell.length_c   1.000
_cell.angle_alpha   90.00
_cell.angle_beta   90.00
_cell.angle_gamma   90.00
#
_symmetry.space_group_name_H-M   'P 1'
#
loop_
_entity.id
_entity.type
_entity.pdbx_description
1 polymer ?
#
loop_
_entity_poly.entity_id
_entity_poly.type
_entity_poly.pdbx_seq_one_letter_code
_entity_poly.pdbx_strand_id
1 'polypeptide(L)' 'MWELAKRGLRSSGSTADSGLVDAVTEPTRRTRTPLAAKEIDAIHTARDNGESVMSIAQQFGVSLMTAWEKTQ' A
#
# COMPACT_ATOMS: atom_id res chain seq x y z
N MET A 1 16.67 -16.57 15.16
CA MET A 1 15.38 -16.99 15.74
C MET A 1 14.66 -15.78 16.30
N TRP A 2 13.33 -15.80 16.15
CA TRP A 2 12.27 -14.85 16.46
C TRP A 2 12.20 -14.27 17.92
N GLU A 3 13.30 -13.76 18.49
CA GLU A 3 13.30 -13.26 19.90
C GLU A 3 13.61 -11.75 20.07
N LEU A 4 13.62 -10.97 18.99
CA LEU A 4 13.82 -9.51 19.06
C LEU A 4 12.51 -8.69 19.14
N ALA A 5 11.33 -9.33 19.12
CA ALA A 5 10.03 -8.65 19.18
C ALA A 5 9.44 -8.49 20.59
N LYS A 6 10.23 -8.70 21.66
CA LYS A 6 9.78 -8.49 23.06
C LYS A 6 10.79 -7.65 23.86
N ARG A 7 10.74 -6.34 23.69
CA ARG A 7 11.32 -5.35 24.63
C ARG A 7 10.64 -4.00 24.39
N GLY A 8 10.04 -3.32 25.37
CA GLY A 8 9.96 -3.61 26.79
C GLY A 8 8.91 -2.75 27.49
N LEU A 9 8.20 -3.36 28.43
CA LEU A 9 7.43 -2.66 29.44
C LEU A 9 8.32 -2.56 30.70
N ARG A 10 9.07 -1.46 30.82
CA ARG A 10 9.61 -1.02 32.12
C ARG A 10 9.02 0.34 32.42
N SER A 11 8.16 0.35 33.43
CA SER A 11 7.63 1.55 34.07
C SER A 11 8.78 2.39 34.65
N SER A 12 8.84 3.65 34.26
CA SER A 12 9.30 4.76 35.10
C SER A 12 8.60 6.02 34.60
N GLY A 13 7.85 6.65 35.49
CA GLY A 13 6.90 7.70 35.17
C GLY A 13 7.52 8.96 34.55
N SER A 14 6.83 9.47 33.54
CA SER A 14 6.58 10.89 33.37
C SER A 14 5.16 10.96 32.81
N THR A 15 4.30 11.78 33.40
CA THR A 15 2.93 12.02 32.92
C THR A 15 3.03 12.68 31.54
N ALA A 16 3.18 11.87 30.50
CA ALA A 16 2.82 12.30 29.16
C ALA A 16 1.31 12.44 29.22
N ASP A 17 0.87 13.69 29.34
CA ASP A 17 -0.48 14.12 29.05
C ASP A 17 -0.98 13.25 27.90
N SER A 18 -1.90 12.34 28.23
CA SER A 18 -2.59 11.55 27.23
C SER A 18 -3.57 12.51 26.59
N GLY A 19 -3.02 13.49 25.87
CA GLY A 19 -3.74 14.33 24.94
C GLY A 19 -4.47 13.34 24.07
N LEU A 20 -5.78 13.28 24.29
CA LEU A 20 -6.71 12.37 23.65
C LEU A 20 -6.32 12.38 22.17
N VAL A 21 -5.76 11.28 21.67
CA VAL A 21 -5.53 11.13 20.24
C VAL A 21 -6.91 11.21 19.64
N ASP A 22 -7.23 12.37 19.06
CA ASP A 22 -8.57 12.66 18.59
C ASP A 22 -8.89 11.60 17.54
N ALA A 23 -9.82 10.71 17.89
CA ALA A 23 -10.13 9.59 17.04
C ALA A 23 -10.73 10.17 15.76
N VAL A 24 -10.16 9.83 14.60
CA VAL A 24 -10.68 10.29 13.30
C VAL A 24 -12.12 9.78 13.18
N THR A 25 -13.08 10.67 13.41
CA THR A 25 -14.52 10.36 13.44
C THR A 25 -15.09 10.14 12.06
N GLU A 26 -14.49 10.73 11.03
CA GLU A 26 -14.90 10.62 9.63
C GLU A 26 -13.71 10.29 8.72
N PRO A 27 -13.31 9.00 8.64
CA PRO A 27 -12.24 8.59 7.74
C PRO A 27 -12.67 8.81 6.28
N THR A 28 -12.02 9.75 5.59
CA THR A 28 -12.27 10.01 4.18
C THR A 28 -11.47 9.06 3.30
N ARG A 29 -12.14 8.36 2.39
CA ARG A 29 -11.47 7.57 1.35
C ARG A 29 -10.84 8.51 0.33
N ARG A 30 -9.55 8.32 0.04
CA ARG A 30 -8.90 9.00 -1.09
C ARG A 30 -9.52 8.49 -2.40
N THR A 31 -9.85 9.42 -3.29
CA THR A 31 -10.26 9.08 -4.66
C THR A 31 -9.13 8.33 -5.34
N ARG A 32 -9.45 7.19 -5.95
CA ARG A 32 -8.48 6.41 -6.71
C ARG A 32 -8.11 7.19 -7.97
N THR A 33 -6.82 7.39 -8.21
CA THR A 33 -6.35 7.94 -9.47
C THR A 33 -6.65 6.94 -10.58
N PRO A 34 -7.46 7.30 -11.59
CA PRO A 34 -7.69 6.42 -12.74
C PRO A 34 -6.41 6.30 -13.57
N LEU A 35 -6.14 5.09 -14.06
CA LEU A 35 -5.07 4.85 -15.03
C LEU A 35 -5.44 5.48 -16.37
N ALA A 36 -4.48 6.13 -17.02
CA ALA A 36 -4.65 6.64 -18.37
C ALA A 36 -4.70 5.49 -19.38
N ALA A 37 -5.40 5.67 -20.51
CA ALA A 37 -5.51 4.65 -21.56
C ALA A 37 -4.14 4.15 -22.03
N LYS A 38 -3.18 5.06 -22.23
CA LYS A 38 -1.78 4.75 -22.59
C LYS A 38 -1.07 3.85 -21.58
N GLU A 39 -1.41 3.95 -20.29
CA GLU A 39 -0.80 3.14 -19.24
C GLU A 39 -1.38 1.73 -19.27
N ILE A 40 -2.68 1.60 -19.56
CA ILE A 40 -3.34 0.30 -19.77
C ILE A 40 -2.75 -0.40 -20.99
N ASP A 41 -2.56 0.31 -22.10
CA ASP A 41 -1.95 -0.25 -23.31
C ASP A 41 -0.50 -0.73 -23.05
N ALA A 42 0.26 0.03 -22.26
CA ALA A 42 1.61 -0.36 -21.85
C ALA A 42 1.59 -1.60 -20.93
N ILE A 43 0.62 -1.72 -20.02
CA ILE A 43 0.41 -2.91 -19.18
C ILE A 43 0.11 -4.15 -20.04
N HIS A 44 -0.79 -4.03 -21.02
CA HIS A 44 -1.09 -5.14 -21.95
C HIS A 44 0.15 -5.54 -22.75
N THR A 45 0.89 -4.56 -23.29
CA THR A 45 2.13 -4.82 -24.04
C THR A 45 3.18 -5.51 -23.18
N ALA A 46 3.38 -5.07 -21.93
CA ALA A 46 4.30 -5.72 -21.00
C ALA A 46 3.87 -7.18 -20.70
N ARG A 47 2.56 -7.43 -20.60
CA ARG A 47 2.04 -8.77 -20.38
C ARG A 47 2.28 -9.69 -21.58
N ASP A 48 2.06 -9.19 -22.80
CA ASP A 48 2.34 -9.92 -24.05
C ASP A 48 3.83 -10.23 -24.21
N ASN A 49 4.69 -9.33 -23.74
CA ASN A 49 6.14 -9.55 -23.67
C ASN A 49 6.57 -10.59 -22.61
N GLY A 50 5.63 -11.13 -21.83
CA GLY A 50 5.88 -12.14 -20.80
C GLY A 50 6.30 -11.57 -19.45
N GLU A 51 6.15 -10.27 -19.21
CA GLU A 51 6.44 -9.70 -17.90
C GLU A 51 5.48 -10.22 -16.82
N SER A 52 6.01 -10.31 -15.60
CA SER A 52 5.22 -10.72 -14.44
C SER A 52 4.31 -9.58 -13.98
N VAL A 53 3.12 -9.93 -13.47
CA VAL A 53 2.17 -8.97 -12.90
C VAL A 53 2.79 -8.18 -11.73
N MET A 54 3.73 -8.79 -11.00
CA MET A 54 4.52 -8.13 -9.95
C MET A 54 5.41 -7.01 -10.51
N SER A 55 6.14 -7.28 -11.61
CA SER A 55 6.99 -6.29 -12.29
C SER A 55 6.15 -5.09 -12.77
N ILE A 56 5.04 -5.39 -13.43
CA ILE A 56 4.09 -4.39 -13.93
C ILE A 56 3.55 -3.54 -12.77
N ALA A 57 3.08 -4.16 -11.68
CA ALA A 57 2.57 -3.43 -10.53
C ALA A 57 3.60 -2.45 -9.94
N GLN A 58 4.86 -2.87 -9.87
CA GLN A 58 5.95 -2.03 -9.38
C GLN A 58 6.29 -0.89 -10.34
N GLN A 59 6.31 -1.15 -11.65
CA GLN A 59 6.60 -0.16 -12.69
C GLN A 59 5.56 0.96 -12.73
N PHE A 60 4.28 0.61 -12.63
CA PHE A 60 3.17 1.56 -12.68
C PHE A 60 2.74 2.10 -11.31
N GLY A 61 3.38 1.64 -10.22
CA GLY A 61 3.05 2.07 -8.85
C GLY A 61 1.63 1.72 -8.43
N VAL A 62 1.06 0.64 -9.00
CA VAL A 62 -0.32 0.20 -8.73
C VAL A 62 -0.35 -1.00 -7.80
N SER A 63 -1.48 -1.18 -7.11
CA SER A 63 -1.68 -2.41 -6.33
C SER A 63 -1.69 -3.63 -7.25
N LEU A 64 -1.22 -4.78 -6.74
CA LEU A 64 -1.22 -6.04 -7.50
C LEU A 64 -2.59 -6.42 -8.04
N MET A 65 -3.64 -6.16 -7.26
CA MET A 65 -5.01 -6.45 -7.69
C MET A 65 -5.43 -5.59 -8.89
N THR A 66 -4.94 -4.35 -8.98
CA THR A 66 -5.15 -3.49 -10.18
C THR A 66 -4.42 -4.04 -11.39
N ALA A 67 -3.17 -4.46 -11.22
CA ALA A 67 -2.40 -5.02 -12.32
C ALA A 67 -3.05 -6.32 -12.83
N TRP A 68 -3.57 -7.17 -11.94
CA TRP A 68 -4.36 -8.35 -12.32
C TRP A 68 -5.64 -7.99 -13.07
N GLU A 69 -6.42 -7.05 -12.58
CA GLU A 69 -7.66 -6.59 -13.24
C GLU A 69 -7.40 -6.03 -14.65
N LYS A 70 -6.23 -5.43 -14.87
CA LYS A 70 -5.82 -4.86 -16.16
C LYS A 70 -5.01 -5.81 -17.05
N THR A 71 -4.81 -7.07 -16.64
CA THR A 71 -4.10 -8.08 -17.44
C THR A 71 -4.95 -9.33 -17.71
N GLN A 72 -6.19 -9.37 -17.22
CA GLN A 72 -7.25 -10.30 -17.65
C GLN A 72 -7.82 -9.86 -19.00
#